data_AF-A0A498PSF7-F1
#
_entry.id   AF-A0A498PSF7-F1
#
_cell.length_a   1.000
_cell.length_b   1.000
_cell.length_c   1.000
_cell.angle_alpha   90.00
_cell.angle_beta   90.00
_cell.angle_gamma   90.00
#
_symmetry.space_group_name_H-M   'P 1'
#
loop_
_entity.id
_entity.type
_entity.pdbx_description
1 polymer ?
#
loop_
_entity_poly.entity_id
_entity_poly.type
_entity_poly.pdbx_seq_one_letter_code
_entity_poly.pdbx_strand_id
1 'polypeptide(L)'
;MRIAPHALEYAATDLAAIGSVFSEASAAAVIPTTGLLPAGADEVSSAMTALLTAHGLIWQALSRDYEWLHQQFVDLPNGGTEKYWATEIDNAAHDAINTANADSEWLLGRPMIGNGVNGLNGTGQSGGAAGGLWGNGGAAGLFGHGGAGGAAGGNGGNGGRGGLLTWRRLSAPRNPTDPSGR
;
A
#
# COMPACT_ATOMS: atom_id res chain seq x y z
N MET A 1 28.46 3.53 30.16
CA MET A 1 27.14 2.98 30.54
C MET A 1 27.16 1.51 30.15
N ARG A 2 27.24 0.61 31.13
CA ARG A 2 27.37 -0.83 30.92
C ARG A 2 25.96 -1.42 31.01
N ILE A 3 25.45 -1.98 29.93
CA ILE A 3 24.16 -2.68 29.93
C ILE A 3 24.33 -3.88 30.87
N ALA A 4 23.46 -4.03 31.87
CA ALA A 4 23.56 -5.14 32.81
C ALA A 4 23.14 -6.43 32.08
N PRO A 5 23.97 -7.49 32.04
CA PRO A 5 23.68 -8.72 31.29
C PRO A 5 22.29 -9.30 31.57
N HIS A 6 21.85 -9.20 32.82
CA HIS A 6 20.56 -9.68 33.30
C HIS A 6 19.37 -8.97 32.64
N ALA A 7 19.47 -7.66 32.34
CA ALA A 7 18.39 -6.91 31.69
C ALA A 7 18.20 -7.33 30.22
N LEU A 8 19.28 -7.75 29.56
CA LEU A 8 19.24 -8.26 28.19
C LEU A 8 18.63 -9.67 28.14
N GLU A 9 18.95 -10.52 29.12
CA GLU A 9 18.36 -11.87 29.25
C GLU A 9 16.84 -11.82 29.48
N TYR A 10 16.35 -10.93 30.35
CA TYR A 10 14.91 -10.73 30.55
C TYR A 10 14.22 -10.22 29.29
N ALA A 11 14.81 -9.23 28.60
CA ALA A 11 14.24 -8.70 27.37
C ALA A 11 14.16 -9.76 26.24
N ALA A 12 15.18 -10.62 26.10
CA ALA A 12 15.16 -11.72 25.15
C ALA A 12 14.07 -12.75 25.48
N THR A 13 13.89 -13.05 26.77
CA THR A 13 12.83 -13.95 27.25
C THR A 13 11.43 -13.37 26.95
N ASP A 14 11.23 -12.08 27.22
CA ASP A 14 9.96 -11.40 26.94
C ASP A 14 9.66 -11.36 25.44
N LEU A 15 10.67 -11.08 24.60
CA LEU A 15 10.54 -11.12 23.14
C LEU A 15 10.20 -12.52 22.63
N ALA A 16 10.83 -13.56 23.16
CA ALA A 16 10.49 -14.94 22.82
C ALA A 16 9.02 -15.27 23.20
N ALA A 17 8.55 -14.80 24.35
CA ALA A 17 7.16 -14.96 24.76
C ALA A 17 6.17 -14.25 23.82
N ILE A 18 6.48 -13.02 23.38
CA ILE A 18 5.67 -12.29 22.38
C ILE A 18 5.58 -13.08 21.07
N GLY A 19 6.69 -13.63 20.59
CA GLY A 19 6.73 -14.46 19.37
C GLY A 19 5.86 -15.71 19.49
N SER A 20 5.90 -16.38 20.65
CA SER A 20 5.03 -17.54 20.93
C SER A 20 3.55 -17.17 20.88
N VAL A 21 3.14 -16.09 21.54
CA VAL A 21 1.74 -15.63 21.53
C VAL A 21 1.30 -15.24 20.13
N PHE A 22 2.16 -14.57 19.35
CA PHE A 22 1.85 -14.22 17.96
C PHE A 22 1.65 -15.45 17.09
N SER A 23 2.48 -16.48 17.26
CA SER A 23 2.37 -17.73 16.49
C SER A 23 1.09 -18.48 16.83
N GLU A 24 0.75 -18.59 18.12
CA GLU A 24 -0.52 -19.18 18.57
C GLU A 24 -1.73 -18.44 18.00
N ALA A 25 -1.70 -17.10 18.06
CA ALA A 25 -2.78 -16.27 17.51
C ALA A 25 -2.89 -16.40 15.98
N SER A 26 -1.77 -16.42 15.26
CA SER A 26 -1.74 -16.59 13.80
C SER A 26 -2.28 -17.96 13.40
N ALA A 27 -1.89 -19.02 14.11
CA ALA A 27 -2.41 -20.36 13.89
C ALA A 27 -3.92 -20.47 14.20
N ALA A 28 -4.38 -19.85 15.30
CA ALA A 28 -5.79 -19.83 15.66
C ALA A 28 -6.64 -19.07 14.62
N ALA A 29 -6.06 -18.08 13.92
CA ALA A 29 -6.74 -17.30 12.89
C ALA A 29 -6.90 -18.03 11.55
N VAL A 30 -6.19 -19.14 11.29
CA VAL A 30 -6.21 -19.85 10.00
C VAL A 30 -7.64 -20.24 9.60
N ILE A 31 -8.29 -21.05 10.42
CA ILE A 31 -9.63 -21.58 10.13
C ILE A 31 -10.69 -20.48 10.02
N PRO A 32 -10.83 -19.54 10.97
CA PRO A 32 -11.88 -18.53 10.89
C PRO A 32 -11.72 -17.53 9.72
N THR A 33 -10.52 -17.42 9.12
CA THR A 33 -10.28 -16.51 7.99
C THR A 33 -10.24 -17.20 6.63
N THR A 34 -9.98 -18.51 6.58
CA THR A 34 -9.88 -19.26 5.32
C THR A 34 -10.99 -20.29 5.10
N GLY A 35 -11.73 -20.64 6.16
CA GLY A 35 -12.85 -21.58 6.12
C GLY A 35 -14.22 -20.91 5.97
N LEU A 36 -14.29 -19.73 5.35
CA LEU A 36 -15.53 -18.98 5.22
C LEU A 36 -16.49 -19.66 4.24
N LEU A 37 -17.79 -19.60 4.55
CA LEU A 37 -18.86 -20.00 3.63
C LEU A 37 -19.56 -18.77 3.06
N PRO A 38 -20.07 -18.84 1.80
CA PRO A 38 -20.91 -17.80 1.24
C PRO A 38 -22.13 -17.51 2.10
N ALA A 39 -22.37 -16.22 2.35
CA ALA A 39 -23.55 -15.76 3.09
C ALA A 39 -24.87 -16.01 2.34
N GLY A 40 -24.81 -16.18 1.03
CA GLY A 40 -25.91 -16.45 0.13
C GLY A 40 -25.49 -17.27 -1.09
N ALA A 41 -26.46 -17.74 -1.86
CA ALA A 41 -26.22 -18.54 -3.07
C ALA A 41 -25.89 -17.70 -4.32
N ASP A 42 -25.89 -16.38 -4.18
CA ASP A 42 -25.59 -15.46 -5.27
C ASP A 42 -24.07 -15.37 -5.54
N GLU A 43 -23.74 -14.98 -6.76
CA GLU A 43 -22.36 -14.85 -7.22
C GLU A 43 -21.56 -13.82 -6.42
N VAL A 44 -22.21 -12.78 -5.89
CA VAL A 44 -21.54 -11.73 -5.09
C VAL A 44 -21.12 -12.28 -3.72
N SER A 45 -21.97 -13.05 -3.05
CA SER A 45 -21.64 -13.75 -1.81
C SER A 45 -20.51 -14.76 -1.98
N SER A 46 -20.52 -15.50 -3.10
CA SER A 46 -19.43 -16.43 -3.45
C SER A 46 -18.11 -15.68 -3.70
N ALA A 47 -18.15 -14.60 -4.47
CA ALA A 47 -17.00 -13.76 -4.75
C ALA A 47 -16.40 -13.11 -3.49
N MET A 48 -17.24 -12.58 -2.61
CA MET A 48 -16.79 -11.95 -1.36
C MET A 48 -16.12 -12.98 -0.43
N THR A 49 -16.65 -14.20 -0.39
CA THR A 49 -16.04 -15.31 0.37
C THR A 49 -14.68 -15.69 -0.18
N ALA A 50 -14.56 -15.79 -1.51
CA ALA A 50 -13.28 -16.06 -2.18
C ALA A 50 -12.25 -14.96 -1.88
N LEU A 51 -12.65 -13.68 -1.95
CA LEU A 51 -11.80 -12.54 -1.61
C LEU A 51 -11.30 -12.59 -0.16
N LEU A 52 -12.22 -12.78 0.80
CA LEU A 52 -11.87 -12.82 2.22
C LEU A 52 -10.96 -14.03 2.54
N THR A 53 -11.22 -15.17 1.90
CA THR A 53 -10.38 -16.38 2.02
C THR A 53 -8.98 -16.14 1.46
N ALA A 54 -8.86 -15.52 0.28
CA ALA A 54 -7.58 -15.14 -0.30
C ALA A 54 -6.82 -14.18 0.62
N HIS A 55 -7.51 -13.19 1.20
CA HIS A 55 -6.92 -12.29 2.19
C HIS A 55 -6.42 -13.02 3.44
N GLY A 56 -7.19 -14.00 3.95
CA GLY A 56 -6.77 -14.88 5.04
C GLY A 56 -5.48 -15.65 4.72
N LEU A 57 -5.36 -16.18 3.49
CA LEU A 57 -4.14 -16.87 3.04
C LEU A 57 -2.93 -15.93 2.93
N ILE A 58 -3.14 -14.70 2.44
CA ILE A 58 -2.10 -13.67 2.38
C ILE A 58 -1.62 -13.30 3.79
N TRP A 59 -2.53 -13.12 4.74
CA TRP A 59 -2.17 -12.89 6.14
C TRP A 59 -1.32 -14.03 6.72
N GLN A 60 -1.65 -15.28 6.41
CA GLN A 60 -0.87 -16.43 6.88
C GLN A 60 0.54 -16.48 6.29
N ALA A 61 0.73 -16.07 5.03
CA ALA A 61 2.05 -15.96 4.44
C ALA A 61 2.88 -14.86 5.14
N LEU A 62 2.29 -13.68 5.33
CA LEU A 62 2.93 -12.57 6.05
C LEU A 62 3.30 -12.93 7.49
N SER A 63 2.42 -13.62 8.22
CA SER A 63 2.70 -14.08 9.59
C SER A 63 3.94 -14.98 9.65
N ARG A 64 4.17 -15.85 8.67
CA ARG A 64 5.36 -16.70 8.61
C ARG A 64 6.64 -15.90 8.37
N ASP A 65 6.59 -14.93 7.46
CA ASP A 65 7.72 -14.04 7.19
C ASP A 65 8.07 -13.21 8.44
N TYR A 66 7.06 -12.74 9.17
CA TYR A 66 7.23 -12.06 10.45
C TYR A 66 7.83 -12.97 11.53
N GLU A 67 7.34 -14.22 11.68
CA GLU A 67 7.88 -15.17 12.65
C GLU A 67 9.37 -15.45 12.41
N TRP A 68 9.76 -15.61 11.14
CA TRP A 68 11.15 -15.76 10.76
C TRP A 68 11.99 -14.52 11.13
N LEU A 69 11.51 -13.31 10.80
CA LEU A 69 12.18 -12.06 11.19
C LEU A 69 12.34 -11.96 12.72
N HIS A 70 11.26 -12.24 13.45
CA HIS A 70 11.21 -12.11 14.90
C HIS A 70 12.25 -13.03 15.55
N GLN A 71 12.42 -14.25 15.03
CA GLN A 71 13.48 -15.16 15.47
C GLN A 71 14.87 -14.56 15.21
N GLN A 72 15.14 -14.01 14.02
CA GLN A 72 16.42 -13.35 13.75
C GLN A 72 16.68 -12.17 14.69
N PHE A 73 15.64 -11.41 15.06
CA PHE A 73 15.75 -10.31 16.00
C PHE A 73 16.08 -10.78 17.42
N VAL A 74 15.49 -11.90 17.88
CA VAL A 74 15.80 -12.52 19.18
C VAL A 74 17.21 -13.10 19.21
N ASP A 75 17.73 -13.56 18.08
CA ASP A 75 19.08 -14.14 17.95
C ASP A 75 20.19 -13.11 17.70
N LEU A 76 19.86 -11.90 17.21
CA LEU A 76 20.81 -10.81 16.98
C LEU A 76 21.66 -10.45 18.22
N PRO A 77 21.09 -10.32 19.44
CA PRO A 77 21.85 -10.10 20.67
C PRO A 77 22.82 -11.24 21.02
N ASN A 78 22.60 -12.44 20.48
CA ASN A 78 23.43 -13.64 20.70
C ASN A 78 24.55 -13.80 19.67
N GLY A 79 24.72 -12.84 18.74
CA GLY A 79 25.81 -12.84 17.75
C GLY A 79 25.38 -13.04 16.29
N GLY A 80 24.09 -12.95 15.98
CA GLY A 80 23.57 -13.03 14.61
C GLY A 80 24.13 -11.93 13.70
N THR A 81 24.68 -12.31 12.55
CA THR A 81 25.25 -11.39 11.54
C THR A 81 24.38 -11.37 10.30
N GLU A 82 23.21 -10.73 10.38
CA GLU A 82 22.31 -10.60 9.22
C GLU A 82 21.97 -9.12 8.95
N LYS A 83 22.48 -8.61 7.84
CA LYS A 83 22.02 -7.38 7.20
C LYS A 83 21.19 -7.81 5.98
N TYR A 84 20.11 -7.08 5.68
CA TYR A 84 19.20 -7.20 4.52
C TYR A 84 17.76 -7.72 4.74
N TRP A 85 17.29 -7.92 5.98
CA TRP A 85 15.92 -8.42 6.24
C TRP A 85 14.78 -7.41 5.99
N ALA A 86 15.02 -6.10 6.17
CA ALA A 86 13.96 -5.10 6.00
C ALA A 86 13.42 -5.03 4.56
N THR A 87 14.30 -5.26 3.57
CA THR A 87 13.92 -5.24 2.15
C THR A 87 13.09 -6.46 1.75
N GLU A 88 13.38 -7.63 2.29
CA GLU A 88 12.63 -8.85 1.99
C GLU A 88 11.19 -8.76 2.53
N ILE A 89 11.02 -8.18 3.72
CA ILE A 89 9.69 -8.00 4.33
C ILE A 89 8.89 -6.91 3.63
N ASP A 90 9.53 -5.80 3.26
CA ASP A 90 8.86 -4.75 2.46
C ASP A 90 8.40 -5.31 1.10
N ASN A 91 9.20 -6.18 0.48
CA ASN A 91 8.84 -6.84 -0.77
C ASN A 91 7.67 -7.83 -0.58
N ALA A 92 7.73 -8.69 0.46
CA ALA A 92 6.65 -9.62 0.77
C ALA A 92 5.32 -8.90 1.08
N ALA A 93 5.38 -7.80 1.83
CA ALA A 93 4.23 -6.95 2.12
C ALA A 93 3.69 -6.27 0.85
N HIS A 94 4.56 -5.81 -0.05
CA HIS A 94 4.15 -5.27 -1.35
C HIS A 94 3.43 -6.31 -2.21
N ASP A 95 3.99 -7.51 -2.31
CA ASP A 95 3.42 -8.59 -3.13
C ASP A 95 2.06 -9.06 -2.60
N ALA A 96 1.91 -9.11 -1.27
CA ALA A 96 0.65 -9.35 -0.59
C ALA A 96 -0.42 -8.30 -0.95
N ILE A 97 -0.08 -7.01 -0.88
CA ILE A 97 -1.00 -5.92 -1.24
C ILE A 97 -1.35 -5.94 -2.73
N ASN A 98 -0.36 -6.23 -3.59
CA ASN A 98 -0.57 -6.33 -5.04
C ASN A 98 -1.53 -7.46 -5.39
N THR A 99 -1.39 -8.62 -4.74
CA THR A 99 -2.28 -9.78 -4.95
C THR A 99 -3.71 -9.46 -4.51
N ALA A 100 -3.90 -8.90 -3.32
CA ALA A 100 -5.21 -8.49 -2.83
C ALA A 100 -5.88 -7.41 -3.72
N ASN A 101 -5.08 -6.50 -4.28
CA ASN A 101 -5.56 -5.51 -5.23
C ASN A 101 -5.92 -6.12 -6.59
N ALA A 102 -5.18 -7.12 -7.08
CA ALA A 102 -5.50 -7.82 -8.32
C ALA A 102 -6.83 -8.57 -8.20
N ASP A 103 -7.06 -9.23 -7.07
CA ASP A 103 -8.35 -9.89 -6.76
C ASP A 103 -9.49 -8.87 -6.70
N SER A 104 -9.23 -7.70 -6.11
CA SER A 104 -10.19 -6.60 -6.04
C SER A 104 -10.46 -5.97 -7.41
N GLU A 105 -9.45 -5.81 -8.26
CA GLU A 105 -9.62 -5.35 -9.64
C GLU A 105 -10.46 -6.33 -10.45
N TRP A 106 -10.23 -7.64 -10.29
CA TRP A 106 -11.02 -8.67 -10.94
C TRP A 106 -12.49 -8.65 -10.50
N LEU A 107 -12.76 -8.44 -9.22
CA LEU A 107 -14.12 -8.49 -8.65
C LEU A 107 -14.89 -7.16 -8.73
N LEU A 108 -14.22 -6.06 -8.45
CA LEU A 108 -14.82 -4.73 -8.24
C LEU A 108 -14.44 -3.75 -9.36
N GLY A 109 -13.65 -4.21 -10.35
CA GLY A 109 -13.18 -3.42 -11.48
C GLY A 109 -12.12 -2.40 -11.11
N ARG A 110 -11.70 -2.33 -9.84
CA ARG A 110 -10.79 -1.32 -9.28
C ARG A 110 -10.05 -1.87 -8.06
N PRO A 111 -8.80 -1.46 -7.83
CA PRO A 111 -8.03 -1.89 -6.66
C PRO A 111 -8.65 -1.32 -5.37
N MET A 112 -8.44 -1.97 -4.22
CA MET A 112 -8.94 -1.47 -2.93
C MET A 112 -7.99 -0.47 -2.29
N ILE A 113 -6.68 -0.67 -2.44
CA ILE A 113 -5.65 0.18 -1.85
C ILE A 113 -4.69 0.63 -2.95
N GLY A 114 -4.46 1.92 -3.08
CA GLY A 114 -3.45 2.44 -4.00
C GLY A 114 -3.85 3.76 -4.63
N ASN A 115 -2.85 4.52 -5.09
CA ASN A 115 -3.12 5.74 -5.83
C ASN A 115 -3.61 5.42 -7.24
N GLY A 116 -4.43 6.30 -7.80
CA GLY A 116 -4.84 6.20 -9.18
C GLY A 116 -3.67 6.44 -10.13
N VAL A 117 -3.69 5.76 -11.27
CA VAL A 117 -2.66 5.89 -12.31
C VAL A 117 -2.64 7.32 -12.85
N ASN A 118 -1.47 7.94 -12.95
CA ASN A 118 -1.36 9.28 -13.55
C ASN A 118 -1.62 9.23 -15.06
N GLY A 119 -2.32 10.22 -15.60
CA GLY A 119 -2.40 10.45 -17.03
C GLY A 119 -1.03 10.80 -17.61
N LEU A 120 -0.76 10.38 -18.86
CA LEU A 120 0.53 10.61 -19.50
C LEU A 120 0.81 12.11 -19.68
N ASN A 121 1.99 12.54 -19.24
CA ASN A 121 2.37 13.96 -19.27
C ASN A 121 2.40 14.49 -20.71
N GLY A 122 1.88 15.71 -20.92
CA GLY A 122 1.76 16.30 -22.26
C GLY A 122 0.60 15.79 -23.11
N THR A 123 -0.23 14.87 -22.61
CA THR A 123 -1.41 14.33 -23.31
C THR A 123 -2.72 14.78 -22.67
N GLY A 124 -3.84 14.72 -23.39
CA GLY A 124 -5.20 14.94 -22.85
C GLY A 124 -5.70 13.87 -21.86
N GLN A 125 -4.87 12.89 -21.48
CA GLN A 125 -5.31 11.76 -20.68
C GLN A 125 -5.67 12.19 -19.26
N SER A 126 -6.85 11.77 -18.79
CA SER A 126 -7.24 11.99 -17.39
C SER A 126 -6.51 11.02 -16.47
N GLY A 127 -6.29 11.43 -15.22
CA GLY A 127 -5.77 10.55 -14.18
C GLY A 127 -6.82 9.52 -13.77
N GLY A 128 -6.37 8.30 -13.50
CA GLY A 128 -7.19 7.21 -12.97
C GLY A 128 -7.66 7.51 -11.55
N ALA A 129 -8.81 6.96 -11.18
CA ALA A 129 -9.32 7.05 -9.81
C ALA A 129 -8.47 6.22 -8.83
N ALA A 130 -8.42 6.63 -7.57
CA ALA A 130 -7.74 5.90 -6.51
C ALA A 130 -8.39 4.54 -6.19
N GLY A 131 -7.72 3.76 -5.33
CA GLY A 131 -8.29 2.56 -4.73
C GLY A 131 -9.54 2.85 -3.89
N GLY A 132 -10.40 1.83 -3.74
CA GLY A 132 -11.70 1.97 -3.08
C GLY A 132 -11.64 2.47 -1.64
N LEU A 133 -10.73 1.89 -0.83
CA LEU A 133 -10.60 2.17 0.61
C LEU A 133 -9.55 3.24 0.90
N TRP A 134 -8.42 3.20 0.21
CA TRP A 134 -7.30 4.11 0.45
C TRP A 134 -6.54 4.46 -0.82
N GLY A 135 -6.12 5.72 -0.91
CA GLY A 135 -5.28 6.25 -2.00
C GLY A 135 -5.78 7.58 -2.58
N ASN A 136 -4.85 8.30 -3.21
CA ASN A 136 -5.10 9.56 -3.92
C ASN A 136 -5.39 9.31 -5.39
N GLY A 137 -6.21 10.16 -6.00
CA GLY A 137 -6.46 10.10 -7.44
C GLY A 137 -5.20 10.43 -8.25
N GLY A 138 -5.06 9.81 -9.42
CA GLY A 138 -3.94 10.07 -10.32
C GLY A 138 -3.97 11.50 -10.86
N ALA A 139 -2.81 12.12 -11.01
CA ALA A 139 -2.68 13.40 -11.68
C ALA A 139 -3.07 13.28 -13.16
N ALA A 140 -3.59 14.36 -13.73
CA ALA A 140 -3.93 14.39 -15.15
C ALA A 140 -2.71 14.67 -16.04
N GLY A 141 -2.80 14.24 -17.30
CA GLY A 141 -2.03 14.81 -18.39
C GLY A 141 -2.48 16.23 -18.74
N LEU A 142 -1.79 16.86 -19.69
CA LEU A 142 -2.10 18.19 -20.22
C LEU A 142 -3.56 18.34 -20.69
N PHE A 143 -4.31 19.28 -20.11
CA PHE A 143 -5.76 19.46 -20.33
C PHE A 143 -6.66 18.31 -19.83
N GLY A 144 -6.10 17.25 -19.24
CA GLY A 144 -6.88 16.17 -18.64
C GLY A 144 -7.44 16.53 -17.26
N HIS A 145 -8.40 15.73 -16.81
CA HIS A 145 -8.96 15.82 -15.45
C HIS A 145 -8.18 14.94 -14.48
N GLY A 146 -8.00 15.41 -13.24
CA GLY A 146 -7.41 14.58 -12.18
C GLY A 146 -8.39 13.48 -11.75
N GLY A 147 -7.85 12.34 -11.34
CA GLY A 147 -8.64 11.22 -10.86
C GLY A 147 -9.33 11.51 -9.53
N ALA A 148 -10.45 10.85 -9.26
CA ALA A 148 -11.11 10.91 -7.95
C ALA A 148 -10.27 10.20 -6.87
N GLY A 149 -10.32 10.72 -5.64
CA GLY A 149 -9.74 10.05 -4.46
C GLY A 149 -10.58 8.88 -3.95
N GLY A 150 -10.04 8.09 -3.02
CA GLY A 150 -10.70 6.89 -2.46
C GLY A 150 -11.96 7.22 -1.64
N ALA A 151 -12.95 6.32 -1.64
CA ALA A 151 -14.27 6.54 -1.06
C ALA A 151 -14.46 5.79 0.28
N ALA A 152 -14.29 6.55 1.37
CA ALA A 152 -14.82 6.34 2.73
C ALA A 152 -14.23 5.24 3.64
N GLY A 153 -13.86 5.67 4.86
CA GLY A 153 -13.37 4.88 6.01
C GLY A 153 -12.56 5.71 7.02
N GLY A 154 -12.01 6.84 6.57
CA GLY A 154 -11.26 7.86 7.32
C GLY A 154 -11.08 9.11 6.43
N ASN A 155 -10.05 9.96 6.65
CA ASN A 155 -9.67 11.01 5.71
C ASN A 155 -9.37 10.37 4.33
N GLY A 156 -10.36 10.32 3.44
CA GLY A 156 -10.19 9.81 2.08
C GLY A 156 -9.05 10.52 1.35
N GLY A 157 -8.40 9.84 0.42
CA GLY A 157 -7.28 10.43 -0.31
C GLY A 157 -7.71 11.61 -1.18
N ASN A 158 -6.79 12.54 -1.39
CA ASN A 158 -7.01 13.71 -2.23
C ASN A 158 -7.25 13.30 -3.69
N GLY A 159 -8.11 14.05 -4.39
CA GLY A 159 -8.21 13.97 -5.84
C GLY A 159 -6.91 14.38 -6.54
N GLY A 160 -6.71 13.87 -7.75
CA GLY A 160 -5.57 14.21 -8.60
C GLY A 160 -5.61 15.66 -9.08
N ARG A 161 -4.43 16.24 -9.36
CA ARG A 161 -4.33 17.59 -9.93
C ARG A 161 -4.75 17.59 -11.40
N GLY A 162 -5.50 18.60 -11.83
CA GLY A 162 -5.80 18.84 -13.25
C GLY A 162 -4.58 19.42 -14.00
N GLY A 163 -4.44 19.09 -15.29
CA GLY A 163 -3.33 19.55 -16.11
C GLY A 163 -3.59 20.94 -16.70
N LEU A 164 -2.77 21.94 -16.35
CA LEU A 164 -2.92 23.33 -16.83
C LEU A 164 -1.68 23.81 -17.58
N LEU A 165 -1.87 24.52 -18.70
CA LEU A 165 -0.84 25.42 -19.25
C LEU A 165 -0.88 26.74 -18.49
N THR A 166 0.19 27.07 -17.78
CA THR A 166 0.44 28.48 -17.52
C THR A 166 0.92 29.09 -18.84
N TRP A 167 0.09 29.92 -19.48
CA TRP A 167 0.51 30.73 -20.62
C TRP A 167 1.55 31.72 -20.11
N ARG A 168 2.83 31.33 -20.10
CA ARG A 168 3.92 32.32 -20.10
C ARG A 168 3.79 33.04 -21.44
N ARG A 169 3.07 34.17 -21.37
CA ARG A 169 2.83 35.18 -22.41
C ARG A 169 3.94 35.06 -23.47
N LEU A 170 3.60 34.63 -24.69
CA LEU A 170 4.42 34.93 -25.86
C LEU A 170 4.55 36.45 -25.83
N SER A 171 5.67 36.95 -25.31
CA SER A 171 6.10 38.30 -25.57
C SER A 171 6.28 38.36 -27.08
N ALA A 172 5.29 38.95 -27.76
CA ALA A 172 5.45 39.41 -29.12
C ALA A 172 6.83 40.10 -29.20
N PRO A 173 7.64 39.85 -30.23
CA PRO A 173 8.91 40.53 -30.36
C PRO A 173 8.65 42.03 -30.30
N ARG A 174 9.25 42.72 -29.31
CA ARG A 174 9.27 44.17 -29.30
C ARG A 174 9.89 44.59 -30.62
N ASN A 175 9.11 45.24 -31.46
CA ASN A 175 9.61 45.85 -32.68
C ASN A 175 10.68 46.88 -32.27
N PRO A 176 11.95 46.75 -32.68
CA PRO A 176 13.03 47.64 -32.26
C PRO A 176 12.95 49.06 -32.86
N THR A 177 11.81 49.47 -33.40
CA THR A 177 11.63 50.76 -34.09
C THR A 177 10.49 51.61 -33.52
N ASP A 178 10.27 51.62 -32.21
CA ASP A 178 9.42 52.64 -31.57
C ASP A 178 10.30 53.78 -31.01
N PRO A 179 10.41 54.93 -31.70
CA PRO A 179 11.10 56.11 -31.20
C PRO A 179 10.10 57.05 -30.50
N SER A 180 9.67 56.71 -29.29
CA SER A 180 9.12 57.66 -28.31
C SER A 180 9.11 56.97 -26.94
N GLY A 181 9.64 57.48 -25.84
CA GLY A 181 9.90 58.85 -25.43
C GLY A 181 9.20 59.06 -24.09
N ARG A 182 9.98 58.94 -23.00
CA ARG A 182 9.71 59.17 -21.55
C ARG A 182 9.57 57.92 -20.69
#